data_AF-A0A381X275-F1
#
_entry.id   AF-A0A381X275-F1
#
_cell.length_a   1.000
_cell.length_b   1.000
_cell.length_c   1.000
_cell.angle_alpha   90.00
_cell.angle_beta   90.00
_cell.angle_gamma   90.00
#
_symmetry.space_group_name_H-M   'P 1'
#
loop_
_entity.id
_entity.type
_entity.pdbx_description
1 polymer ?
#
loop_
_entity_poly.entity_id
_entity_poly.type
_entity_poly.pdbx_seq_one_letter_code
_entity_poly.pdbx_strand_id
1 'polypeptide(L)'
;MPSENAYVWTIFKGDRYIPGVLVSAYSVKRTNTKYNLICLVTPDVTDIGRKELAKICTKVIEVPYIKAIRTPNLTTKRQEELYKPWKSVSYTKWNVLNLTQYKKIFLLDADTIVTKNIDSVFDKKKISATFYCPWSKKYSKFSPIKYHYGRKKIINPNLIKNALNKHGHVFVASSILLKPNKKYYNDYKKMLQKKEHFSNFTKKNGSMIDETSLAYFMSIYEYGPQLSWYNLPQCYQFIPWHRNECCDDKSIYYQRQKTKICPKISVIHYVGQDMPWELDFNSDDIYLDTHIWLSICQEMLQQTKVNIKKINIKYPESIFKKINPNNINFKVFT
;
A
#
# COMPACT_ATOMS: atom_id res chain seq x y z
N MET A 1 -6.40 -5.65 -27.38
CA MET A 1 -7.49 -6.05 -26.45
C MET A 1 -7.22 -5.40 -25.10
N PRO A 2 -8.22 -4.88 -24.37
CA PRO A 2 -7.99 -4.35 -23.03
C PRO A 2 -7.44 -5.47 -22.13
N SER A 3 -6.42 -5.14 -21.35
CA SER A 3 -5.79 -6.08 -20.41
C SER A 3 -6.82 -6.70 -19.46
N GLU A 4 -6.77 -8.03 -19.25
CA GLU A 4 -7.64 -8.74 -18.30
C GLU A 4 -7.44 -8.31 -16.83
N ASN A 5 -6.26 -7.79 -16.49
CA ASN A 5 -5.90 -7.40 -15.12
C ASN A 5 -5.44 -5.94 -15.04
N ALA A 6 -5.37 -5.40 -13.83
CA ALA A 6 -4.88 -4.04 -13.61
C ALA A 6 -4.09 -3.88 -12.30
N TYR A 7 -3.09 -3.01 -12.33
CA TYR A 7 -2.58 -2.36 -11.14
C TYR A 7 -3.46 -1.18 -10.80
N VAL A 8 -3.77 -0.98 -9.52
CA VAL A 8 -4.71 0.04 -9.08
C VAL A 8 -4.13 0.85 -7.93
N TRP A 9 -4.31 2.16 -7.99
CA TRP A 9 -4.05 3.10 -6.90
C TRP A 9 -5.35 3.83 -6.54
N THR A 10 -5.43 4.40 -5.34
CA THR A 10 -6.55 5.26 -4.95
C THR A 10 -6.03 6.53 -4.31
N ILE A 11 -6.54 7.68 -4.76
CA ILE A 11 -6.34 8.99 -4.14
C ILE A 11 -7.68 9.48 -3.61
N PHE A 12 -7.68 9.95 -2.37
CA PHE A 12 -8.80 10.65 -1.77
C PHE A 12 -8.28 11.82 -0.95
N LYS A 13 -9.13 12.83 -0.71
CA LYS A 13 -8.80 14.08 0.01
C LYS A 13 -7.79 14.95 -0.74
N GLY A 14 -8.13 15.31 -1.97
CA GLY A 14 -7.37 16.24 -2.81
C GLY A 14 -6.04 15.69 -3.36
N ASP A 15 -5.14 16.61 -3.70
CA ASP A 15 -4.01 16.33 -4.59
C ASP A 15 -2.72 15.87 -3.87
N ARG A 16 -2.74 15.76 -2.54
CA ARG A 16 -1.55 15.45 -1.71
C ARG A 16 -0.79 14.21 -2.19
N TYR A 17 -1.48 13.17 -2.64
CA TYR A 17 -0.89 11.88 -3.00
C TYR A 17 -0.62 11.71 -4.51
N ILE A 18 -0.86 12.75 -5.33
CA ILE A 18 -0.61 12.68 -6.78
C ILE A 18 0.85 12.35 -7.11
N PRO A 19 1.87 13.02 -6.49
CA PRO A 19 3.26 12.67 -6.78
C PRO A 19 3.58 11.21 -6.44
N GLY A 20 3.06 10.71 -5.32
CA GLY A 20 3.23 9.32 -4.91
C GLY A 20 2.70 8.33 -5.95
N VAL A 21 1.43 8.49 -6.36
CA VAL A 21 0.82 7.62 -7.37
C VAL A 21 1.55 7.69 -8.71
N LEU A 22 1.98 8.88 -9.15
CA LEU A 22 2.72 9.02 -10.40
C LEU A 22 4.03 8.24 -10.38
N VAL A 23 4.84 8.41 -9.33
CA VAL A 23 6.13 7.72 -9.18
C VAL A 23 5.92 6.21 -8.99
N SER A 24 4.92 5.81 -8.20
CA SER A 24 4.55 4.40 -8.01
C SER A 24 4.08 3.74 -9.32
N ALA A 25 3.16 4.36 -10.05
CA ALA A 25 2.68 3.86 -11.34
C ALA A 25 3.78 3.82 -12.40
N TYR A 26 4.67 4.83 -12.41
CA TYR A 26 5.85 4.81 -13.27
C TYR A 26 6.78 3.64 -12.93
N SER A 27 7.01 3.36 -11.65
CA SER A 27 7.83 2.23 -11.21
C SER A 27 7.31 0.87 -11.70
N VAL A 28 5.98 0.72 -11.82
CA VAL A 28 5.38 -0.46 -12.47
C VAL A 28 5.58 -0.41 -13.99
N LYS A 29 5.25 0.74 -14.61
CA LYS A 29 5.33 0.93 -16.07
C LYS A 29 6.71 0.61 -16.64
N ARG A 30 7.77 1.12 -16.01
CA ARG A 30 9.17 0.92 -16.42
C ARG A 30 9.64 -0.54 -16.36
N THR A 31 8.91 -1.40 -15.65
CA THR A 31 9.20 -2.85 -15.59
C THR A 31 8.53 -3.64 -16.71
N ASN A 32 8.04 -2.94 -17.76
CA ASN A 32 7.38 -3.51 -18.93
C ASN A 32 6.17 -4.38 -18.56
N THR A 33 5.34 -3.89 -17.62
CA THR A 33 4.07 -4.57 -17.35
C THR A 33 3.17 -4.55 -18.58
N LYS A 34 2.45 -5.64 -18.82
CA LYS A 34 1.43 -5.72 -19.86
C LYS A 34 0.03 -5.31 -19.37
N TYR A 35 -0.12 -5.01 -18.08
CA TYR A 35 -1.42 -4.78 -17.46
C TYR A 35 -1.76 -3.29 -17.33
N ASN A 36 -3.05 -2.98 -17.24
CA ASN A 36 -3.51 -1.60 -17.14
C ASN A 36 -3.07 -0.95 -15.82
N LEU A 37 -2.80 0.35 -15.87
CA LEU A 37 -2.50 1.19 -14.70
C LEU A 37 -3.69 2.09 -14.39
N ILE A 38 -4.36 1.90 -13.27
CA ILE A 38 -5.63 2.56 -12.96
C ILE A 38 -5.49 3.39 -11.69
N CYS A 39 -5.85 4.67 -11.76
CA CYS A 39 -5.96 5.51 -10.57
C CYS A 39 -7.42 5.80 -10.29
N LEU A 40 -7.90 5.42 -9.11
CA LEU A 40 -9.19 5.85 -8.58
C LEU A 40 -9.02 7.18 -7.86
N VAL A 41 -9.87 8.15 -8.14
CA VAL A 41 -9.81 9.50 -7.54
C VAL A 41 -11.17 9.88 -6.99
N THR A 42 -11.22 10.61 -5.87
CA THR A 42 -12.47 11.22 -5.39
C THR A 42 -12.73 12.56 -6.10
N PRO A 43 -13.98 13.07 -6.08
CA PRO A 43 -14.36 14.30 -6.79
C PRO A 43 -13.48 15.53 -6.49
N ASP A 44 -12.93 15.61 -5.28
CA ASP A 44 -12.08 16.69 -4.79
C ASP A 44 -10.61 16.62 -5.25
N VAL A 45 -10.21 15.60 -6.02
CA VAL A 45 -8.95 15.62 -6.76
C VAL A 45 -9.10 16.53 -7.98
N THR A 46 -8.20 17.49 -8.16
CA THR A 46 -8.37 18.54 -9.18
C THR A 46 -8.26 17.99 -10.60
N ASP A 47 -8.90 18.67 -11.56
CA ASP A 47 -8.77 18.32 -12.98
C ASP A 47 -7.33 18.43 -13.50
N ILE A 48 -6.56 19.39 -12.96
CA ILE A 48 -5.13 19.52 -13.26
C ILE A 48 -4.41 18.24 -12.81
N GLY A 49 -4.63 17.83 -11.56
CA GLY A 49 -4.08 16.61 -11.00
C GLY A 49 -4.45 15.36 -11.80
N ARG A 50 -5.73 15.22 -12.18
CA ARG A 50 -6.22 14.12 -13.02
C ARG A 50 -5.57 14.08 -14.40
N LYS A 51 -5.37 15.24 -15.03
CA LYS A 51 -4.64 15.36 -16.31
C LYS A 51 -3.18 14.93 -16.18
N GLU A 52 -2.52 15.24 -15.07
CA GLU A 52 -1.15 14.77 -14.80
C GLU A 52 -1.12 13.25 -14.58
N LEU A 53 -2.04 12.69 -13.78
CA LEU A 53 -2.19 11.24 -13.56
C LEU A 53 -2.38 10.48 -14.88
N ALA A 54 -3.18 11.01 -15.80
CA ALA A 54 -3.47 10.40 -17.11
C ALA A 54 -2.26 10.34 -18.06
N LYS A 55 -1.14 11.01 -17.74
CA LYS A 55 0.11 10.89 -18.52
C LYS A 55 0.84 9.58 -18.27
N ILE A 56 0.54 8.91 -17.15
CA ILE A 56 1.17 7.64 -16.75
C ILE A 56 0.11 6.53 -16.64
N CYS A 57 -0.99 6.81 -15.95
CA CYS A 57 -2.07 5.84 -15.77
C CYS A 57 -2.81 5.61 -17.09
N THR A 58 -3.13 4.36 -17.39
CA THR A 58 -4.00 3.99 -18.51
C THR A 58 -5.38 4.63 -18.39
N LYS A 59 -5.95 4.68 -17.18
CA LYS A 59 -7.20 5.40 -16.89
C LYS A 59 -7.19 6.02 -15.49
N VAL A 60 -7.82 7.18 -15.40
CA VAL A 60 -8.18 7.82 -14.13
C VAL A 60 -9.70 7.73 -14.01
N ILE A 61 -10.20 7.15 -12.91
CA ILE A 61 -11.62 6.87 -12.72
C ILE A 61 -12.08 7.58 -11.46
N GLU A 62 -13.07 8.46 -11.60
CA GLU A 62 -13.72 9.06 -10.44
C GLU A 62 -14.55 8.03 -9.67
N VAL A 63 -14.42 8.01 -8.35
CA VAL A 63 -15.17 7.13 -7.46
C VAL A 63 -15.73 7.90 -6.26
N PRO A 64 -16.89 7.49 -5.72
CA PRO A 64 -17.45 8.16 -4.56
C PRO A 64 -16.64 7.83 -3.30
N TYR A 65 -16.68 8.74 -2.34
CA TYR A 65 -16.24 8.44 -0.98
C TYR A 65 -17.00 7.24 -0.40
N ILE A 66 -16.29 6.38 0.33
CA ILE A 66 -16.89 5.34 1.17
C ILE A 66 -16.64 5.72 2.62
N LYS A 67 -17.73 5.86 3.38
CA LYS A 67 -17.73 6.21 4.80
C LYS A 67 -18.46 5.14 5.61
N ALA A 68 -17.93 4.82 6.80
CA ALA A 68 -18.64 4.01 7.79
C ALA A 68 -19.50 4.90 8.69
N ILE A 69 -20.60 4.36 9.23
CA ILE A 69 -21.46 5.09 10.19
C ILE A 69 -20.69 5.49 11.44
N ARG A 70 -19.80 4.61 11.91
CA ARG A 70 -18.90 4.88 13.03
C ARG A 70 -17.47 4.57 12.65
N THR A 71 -16.59 5.51 12.95
CA THR A 71 -15.16 5.31 12.82
C THR A 71 -14.60 5.09 14.22
N PRO A 72 -14.15 3.87 14.56
CA PRO A 72 -13.65 3.61 15.89
C PRO A 72 -12.32 4.34 16.15
N ASN A 73 -11.99 4.49 17.43
CA ASN A 73 -10.67 4.95 17.83
C ASN A 73 -9.63 3.85 17.56
N LEU A 74 -8.43 4.28 17.16
CA LEU A 74 -7.29 3.39 17.00
C LEU A 74 -6.69 3.02 18.37
N THR A 75 -5.89 1.96 18.40
CA THR A 75 -5.38 1.37 19.65
C THR A 75 -4.42 2.31 20.39
N THR A 76 -3.66 3.13 19.67
CA THR A 76 -2.66 4.03 20.27
C THR A 76 -2.96 5.49 19.98
N LYS A 77 -2.62 6.38 20.93
CA LYS A 77 -2.76 7.84 20.77
C LYS A 77 -2.02 8.36 19.54
N ARG A 78 -0.80 7.86 19.29
CA ARG A 78 0.00 8.22 18.11
C ARG A 78 -0.68 7.82 16.79
N GLN A 79 -1.23 6.60 16.69
CA GLN A 79 -1.99 6.21 15.52
C GLN A 79 -3.23 7.09 15.35
N GLU A 80 -3.95 7.35 16.45
CA GLU A 80 -5.13 8.21 16.41
C GLU A 80 -4.77 9.61 15.90
N GLU A 81 -3.71 10.24 16.38
CA GLU A 81 -3.25 11.56 15.92
C GLU A 81 -2.86 11.56 14.44
N LEU A 82 -2.05 10.59 14.00
CA LEU A 82 -1.56 10.50 12.62
C LEU A 82 -2.70 10.25 11.61
N TYR A 83 -3.69 9.45 11.99
CA TYR A 83 -4.69 8.94 11.05
C TYR A 83 -6.07 9.58 11.20
N LYS A 84 -6.36 10.28 12.30
CA LYS A 84 -7.60 11.05 12.50
C LYS A 84 -8.02 11.90 11.31
N PRO A 85 -7.12 12.60 10.57
CA PRO A 85 -7.52 13.44 9.45
C PRO A 85 -8.24 12.69 8.32
N TRP A 86 -8.01 11.39 8.16
CA TRP A 86 -8.47 10.65 6.97
C TRP A 86 -9.02 9.24 7.26
N LYS A 87 -8.86 8.71 8.47
CA LYS A 87 -9.28 7.34 8.80
C LYS A 87 -10.75 7.08 8.45
N SER A 88 -11.66 8.04 8.64
CA SER A 88 -13.09 7.89 8.36
C SER A 88 -13.43 7.66 6.89
N VAL A 89 -12.53 8.02 5.98
CA VAL A 89 -12.69 7.88 4.52
C VAL A 89 -11.73 6.86 3.90
N SER A 90 -10.87 6.23 4.70
CA SER A 90 -9.90 5.21 4.24
C SER A 90 -10.55 4.06 3.48
N TYR A 91 -11.80 3.72 3.81
CA TYR A 91 -12.60 2.69 3.11
C TYR A 91 -12.81 2.98 1.63
N THR A 92 -12.61 4.23 1.17
CA THR A 92 -12.75 4.65 -0.23
C THR A 92 -11.86 3.84 -1.16
N LYS A 93 -10.73 3.34 -0.65
CA LYS A 93 -9.83 2.40 -1.32
C LYS A 93 -10.56 1.15 -1.84
N TRP A 94 -11.63 0.71 -1.17
CA TRP A 94 -12.36 -0.50 -1.54
C TRP A 94 -13.36 -0.31 -2.70
N ASN A 95 -13.41 0.87 -3.31
CA ASN A 95 -14.01 1.04 -4.63
C ASN A 95 -13.37 0.13 -5.70
N VAL A 96 -12.14 -0.36 -5.49
CA VAL A 96 -11.52 -1.36 -6.37
C VAL A 96 -12.36 -2.63 -6.56
N LEU A 97 -13.22 -2.99 -5.60
CA LEU A 97 -14.12 -4.14 -5.72
C LEU A 97 -15.18 -3.94 -6.82
N ASN A 98 -15.43 -2.71 -7.22
CA ASN A 98 -16.38 -2.35 -8.28
C ASN A 98 -15.77 -2.38 -9.69
N LEU A 99 -14.47 -2.63 -9.83
CA LEU A 99 -13.78 -2.67 -11.13
C LEU A 99 -13.99 -4.01 -11.86
N THR A 100 -15.26 -4.39 -12.08
CA THR A 100 -15.65 -5.70 -12.62
C THR A 100 -15.31 -5.92 -14.09
N GLN A 101 -14.80 -4.90 -14.79
CA GLN A 101 -14.18 -5.05 -16.11
C GLN A 101 -12.82 -5.76 -16.06
N TYR A 102 -12.23 -5.92 -14.86
CA TYR A 102 -10.98 -6.67 -14.66
C TYR A 102 -11.22 -7.97 -13.89
N LYS A 103 -10.50 -9.01 -14.29
CA LYS A 103 -10.52 -10.34 -13.68
C LYS A 103 -9.82 -10.35 -12.32
N LYS A 104 -8.69 -9.66 -12.23
CA LYS A 104 -7.95 -9.42 -10.98
C LYS A 104 -7.37 -8.01 -10.98
N ILE A 105 -7.26 -7.45 -9.79
CA ILE A 105 -6.55 -6.19 -9.56
C ILE A 105 -5.46 -6.40 -8.52
N PHE A 106 -4.33 -5.73 -8.71
CA PHE A 106 -3.29 -5.61 -7.70
C PHE A 106 -3.23 -4.17 -7.23
N LEU A 107 -3.73 -3.93 -6.03
CA LEU A 107 -3.80 -2.61 -5.44
C LEU A 107 -2.49 -2.30 -4.72
N LEU A 108 -1.94 -1.15 -5.05
CA LEU A 108 -0.73 -0.57 -4.49
C LEU A 108 -1.09 0.75 -3.79
N ASP A 109 -0.44 1.03 -2.66
CA ASP A 109 -0.53 2.37 -2.07
C ASP A 109 0.36 3.38 -2.80
N ALA A 110 0.01 4.67 -2.67
CA ALA A 110 0.71 5.77 -3.33
C ALA A 110 2.16 5.96 -2.85
N ASP A 111 2.48 5.46 -1.65
CA ASP A 111 3.79 5.49 -1.00
C ASP A 111 4.59 4.19 -1.24
N THR A 112 4.34 3.52 -2.37
CA THR A 112 5.06 2.29 -2.75
C THR A 112 5.86 2.42 -4.04
N ILE A 113 6.98 1.69 -4.13
CA ILE A 113 7.81 1.58 -5.34
C ILE A 113 8.01 0.11 -5.70
N VAL A 114 7.77 -0.21 -6.96
CA VAL A 114 8.06 -1.53 -7.54
C VAL A 114 9.47 -1.54 -8.11
N THR A 115 10.27 -2.53 -7.69
CA THR A 115 11.70 -2.63 -8.05
C THR A 115 11.96 -3.55 -9.24
N LYS A 116 11.00 -4.38 -9.62
CA LYS A 116 11.08 -5.35 -10.73
C LYS A 116 9.69 -5.74 -11.21
N ASN A 117 9.59 -6.38 -12.37
CA ASN A 117 8.29 -6.84 -12.85
C ASN A 117 7.67 -7.85 -11.86
N ILE A 118 6.45 -7.57 -11.41
CA ILE A 118 5.69 -8.40 -10.45
C ILE A 118 4.41 -8.99 -11.07
N ASP A 119 4.30 -9.05 -12.40
CA ASP A 119 3.11 -9.52 -13.11
C ASP A 119 2.71 -10.95 -12.75
N SER A 120 3.66 -11.77 -12.31
CA SER A 120 3.41 -13.14 -11.80
C SER A 120 2.48 -13.19 -10.57
N VAL A 121 2.24 -12.05 -9.90
CA VAL A 121 1.25 -11.97 -8.81
C VAL A 121 -0.15 -12.28 -9.31
N PHE A 122 -0.46 -11.96 -10.56
CA PHE A 122 -1.76 -12.23 -11.17
C PHE A 122 -2.00 -13.73 -11.44
N ASP A 123 -0.99 -14.59 -11.37
CA ASP A 123 -1.15 -16.04 -11.51
C ASP A 123 -1.72 -16.70 -10.26
N LYS A 124 -1.73 -16.00 -9.12
CA LYS A 124 -2.27 -16.55 -7.85
C LYS A 124 -3.77 -16.80 -7.98
N LYS A 125 -4.20 -18.01 -7.58
CA LYS A 125 -5.63 -18.41 -7.64
C LYS A 125 -6.49 -17.73 -6.58
N LYS A 126 -5.92 -17.47 -5.40
CA LYS A 126 -6.56 -16.85 -4.23
C LYS A 126 -6.25 -15.36 -4.17
N ILE A 127 -7.10 -14.61 -3.47
CA ILE A 127 -6.75 -13.25 -3.03
C ILE A 127 -5.49 -13.31 -2.16
N SER A 128 -4.64 -12.30 -2.28
CA SER A 128 -3.29 -12.35 -1.73
C SER A 128 -2.95 -11.02 -1.07
N ALA A 129 -2.32 -11.08 0.10
CA ALA A 129 -1.82 -9.91 0.81
C ALA A 129 -0.67 -10.32 1.72
N THR A 130 0.09 -9.36 2.23
CA THR A 130 1.17 -9.63 3.18
C THR A 130 0.61 -9.58 4.61
N PHE A 131 0.58 -10.72 5.31
CA PHE A 131 0.16 -10.81 6.74
C PHE A 131 1.33 -10.63 7.71
N TYR A 132 2.35 -9.89 7.29
CA TYR A 132 3.51 -9.55 8.11
C TYR A 132 3.31 -8.16 8.73
N CYS A 133 3.54 -8.05 10.04
CA CYS A 133 3.61 -6.78 10.74
C CYS A 133 5.02 -6.59 11.32
N PRO A 134 5.76 -5.54 10.93
CA PRO A 134 7.11 -5.28 11.44
C PRO A 134 7.11 -5.06 12.96
N TRP A 135 6.04 -4.47 13.50
CA TRP A 135 5.89 -4.18 14.93
C TRP A 135 5.43 -5.37 15.79
N SER A 136 5.49 -6.61 15.28
CA SER A 136 5.15 -7.82 16.03
C SER A 136 6.29 -8.32 16.96
N LYS A 137 5.97 -9.10 18.01
CA LYS A 137 6.90 -9.53 19.09
C LYS A 137 8.09 -10.35 18.61
N LYS A 138 8.00 -10.87 17.39
CA LYS A 138 9.12 -11.54 16.74
C LYS A 138 10.34 -10.61 16.56
N TYR A 139 10.13 -9.29 16.49
CA TYR A 139 11.16 -8.28 16.21
C TYR A 139 11.17 -7.09 17.16
N SER A 140 10.09 -6.87 17.93
CA SER A 140 10.00 -5.83 18.97
C SER A 140 9.84 -6.44 20.36
N LYS A 141 10.66 -6.01 21.33
CA LYS A 141 10.54 -6.41 22.75
C LYS A 141 9.21 -5.95 23.39
N PHE A 142 8.53 -4.98 22.78
CA PHE A 142 7.34 -4.31 23.33
C PHE A 142 6.00 -4.76 22.71
N SER A 143 6.02 -5.72 21.79
CA SER A 143 4.79 -6.17 21.12
C SER A 143 4.15 -7.34 21.85
N PRO A 144 2.82 -7.38 22.00
CA PRO A 144 2.13 -8.53 22.61
C PRO A 144 1.98 -9.74 21.66
N ILE A 145 2.30 -9.60 20.36
CA ILE A 145 1.89 -10.56 19.32
C ILE A 145 3.07 -11.43 18.86
N LYS A 146 3.14 -12.69 19.30
CA LYS A 146 4.19 -13.64 18.89
C LYS A 146 3.78 -14.41 17.64
N TYR A 147 4.49 -14.21 16.52
CA TYR A 147 4.48 -15.11 15.34
C TYR A 147 3.07 -15.54 14.85
N HIS A 148 2.06 -14.66 14.95
CA HIS A 148 0.64 -15.07 14.88
C HIS A 148 0.27 -15.83 13.60
N TYR A 149 0.84 -15.43 12.46
CA TYR A 149 0.62 -16.11 11.18
C TYR A 149 1.68 -17.15 10.82
N GLY A 150 2.80 -17.21 11.55
CA GLY A 150 3.94 -18.07 11.24
C GLY A 150 4.48 -17.90 9.81
N ARG A 151 5.12 -18.94 9.25
CA ARG A 151 5.49 -19.01 7.81
C ARG A 151 4.36 -19.63 6.95
N LYS A 152 3.10 -19.49 7.39
CA LYS A 152 1.97 -20.11 6.68
C LYS A 152 1.79 -19.44 5.32
N LYS A 153 1.72 -20.27 4.28
CA LYS A 153 1.46 -19.85 2.89
C LYS A 153 0.00 -19.46 2.66
N ILE A 154 -0.92 -20.08 3.40
CA ILE A 154 -2.36 -19.80 3.35
C ILE A 154 -2.83 -19.36 4.74
N ILE A 155 -3.58 -18.25 4.78
CA ILE A 155 -4.20 -17.71 5.99
C ILE A 155 -5.71 -17.96 5.92
N ASN A 156 -6.20 -18.83 6.80
CA ASN A 156 -7.61 -19.22 6.86
C ASN A 156 -8.44 -18.25 7.72
N PRO A 157 -9.77 -18.17 7.52
CA PRO A 157 -10.70 -17.40 8.32
C PRO A 157 -10.47 -17.43 9.84
N ASN A 158 -10.24 -18.62 10.42
CA ASN A 158 -10.03 -18.78 11.86
C ASN A 158 -8.79 -18.02 12.38
N LEU A 159 -7.72 -17.94 11.59
CA LEU A 159 -6.53 -17.17 11.97
C LEU A 159 -6.79 -15.67 11.96
N ILE A 160 -7.56 -15.21 10.97
CA ILE A 160 -7.98 -13.80 10.86
C ILE A 160 -8.92 -13.46 12.01
N LYS A 161 -9.88 -14.32 12.34
CA LYS A 161 -10.79 -14.15 13.48
C LYS A 161 -10.02 -14.05 14.79
N ASN A 162 -9.02 -14.90 14.98
CA ASN A 162 -8.14 -14.83 16.16
C ASN A 162 -7.34 -13.52 16.18
N ALA A 163 -6.83 -13.06 15.04
CA ALA A 163 -6.07 -11.81 14.95
C ALA A 163 -6.92 -10.58 15.28
N LEU A 164 -8.18 -10.54 14.83
CA LEU A 164 -9.12 -9.46 15.13
C LEU A 164 -9.54 -9.43 16.60
N ASN A 165 -9.52 -10.57 17.30
CA ASN A 165 -10.03 -10.68 18.68
C ASN A 165 -8.94 -10.63 19.76
N LYS A 166 -7.69 -10.95 19.44
CA LYS A 166 -6.60 -11.18 20.42
C LYS A 166 -5.44 -10.18 20.30
N HIS A 167 -5.73 -8.90 20.07
CA HIS A 167 -4.70 -7.85 19.92
C HIS A 167 -3.73 -8.14 18.77
N GLY A 168 -4.19 -8.76 17.68
CA GLY A 168 -3.36 -9.13 16.53
C GLY A 168 -3.22 -8.00 15.49
N HIS A 169 -2.75 -8.36 14.30
CA HIS A 169 -2.80 -7.55 13.08
C HIS A 169 -3.39 -8.40 11.97
N VAL A 170 -4.01 -7.81 10.96
CA VAL A 170 -4.35 -8.49 9.71
C VAL A 170 -3.29 -8.21 8.65
N PHE A 171 -3.64 -8.31 7.36
CA PHE A 171 -2.72 -7.94 6.29
C PHE A 171 -2.44 -6.44 6.28
N VAL A 172 -1.32 -6.06 5.65
CA VAL A 172 -1.08 -4.66 5.28
C VAL A 172 -1.65 -4.39 3.89
N ALA A 173 -2.46 -3.35 3.76
CA ALA A 173 -3.25 -3.07 2.54
C ALA A 173 -2.46 -2.39 1.41
N SER A 174 -1.16 -2.17 1.54
CA SER A 174 -0.32 -1.49 0.54
C SER A 174 0.03 -2.35 -0.69
N SER A 175 -0.21 -3.65 -0.64
CA SER A 175 0.03 -4.58 -1.76
C SER A 175 -0.93 -5.75 -1.66
N ILE A 176 -2.02 -5.70 -2.43
CA ILE A 176 -3.12 -6.64 -2.29
C ILE A 176 -3.71 -7.06 -3.63
N LEU A 177 -3.75 -8.38 -3.86
CA LEU A 177 -4.40 -9.00 -5.01
C LEU A 177 -5.85 -9.32 -4.67
N LEU A 178 -6.78 -8.74 -5.42
CA LEU A 178 -8.22 -8.97 -5.27
C LEU A 178 -8.86 -9.41 -6.59
N LYS A 179 -10.04 -10.01 -6.47
CA LYS A 179 -10.96 -10.24 -7.60
C LYS A 179 -12.13 -9.27 -7.43
N PRO A 180 -12.25 -8.23 -8.28
CA PRO A 180 -13.42 -7.36 -8.26
C PRO A 180 -14.71 -8.15 -8.39
N ASN A 181 -15.73 -7.76 -7.64
CA ASN A 181 -17.03 -8.40 -7.64
C ASN A 181 -18.09 -7.40 -7.17
N LYS A 182 -19.08 -7.12 -8.04
CA LYS A 182 -20.12 -6.11 -7.78
C LYS A 182 -20.96 -6.44 -6.56
N LYS A 183 -21.30 -7.71 -6.34
CA LYS A 183 -22.01 -8.16 -5.15
C LYS A 183 -21.18 -7.90 -3.90
N TYR A 184 -19.89 -8.24 -3.92
CA TYR A 184 -19.00 -7.99 -2.80
C TYR A 184 -18.87 -6.50 -2.48
N TYR A 185 -18.76 -5.65 -3.50
CA TYR A 185 -18.73 -4.20 -3.32
C TYR A 185 -20.01 -3.69 -2.62
N ASN A 186 -21.18 -4.10 -3.09
CA ASN A 186 -22.46 -3.69 -2.53
C ASN A 186 -22.65 -4.20 -1.09
N ASP A 187 -22.33 -5.47 -0.83
CA ASP A 187 -22.47 -6.09 0.48
C ASP A 187 -21.46 -5.53 1.49
N TYR A 188 -20.24 -5.21 1.05
CA TYR A 188 -19.23 -4.53 1.85
C TYR A 188 -19.74 -3.14 2.29
N LYS A 189 -20.33 -2.36 1.38
CA LYS A 189 -20.95 -1.07 1.72
C LYS A 189 -22.10 -1.24 2.71
N LYS A 190 -22.97 -2.24 2.52
CA LYS A 190 -24.05 -2.54 3.48
C LYS A 190 -23.49 -2.90 4.86
N MET A 191 -22.41 -3.69 4.92
CA MET A 191 -21.73 -4.04 6.17
C MET A 191 -21.19 -2.80 6.89
N LEU A 192 -20.59 -1.84 6.17
CA LEU A 192 -20.13 -0.56 6.72
C LEU A 192 -21.26 0.31 7.31
N GLN A 193 -22.51 0.09 6.88
CA GLN A 193 -23.69 0.76 7.42
C GLN A 193 -24.32 0.03 8.61
N LYS A 194 -23.76 -1.11 9.07
CA LYS A 194 -24.24 -1.78 10.28
C LYS A 194 -23.43 -1.34 11.51
N LYS A 195 -24.10 -1.08 12.63
CA LYS A 195 -23.47 -0.59 13.88
C LYS A 195 -22.62 -1.64 14.59
N GLU A 196 -22.95 -2.92 14.45
CA GLU A 196 -22.51 -4.00 15.36
C GLU A 196 -21.08 -4.50 15.11
N HIS A 197 -20.59 -4.42 13.88
CA HIS A 197 -19.37 -5.16 13.51
C HIS A 197 -18.07 -4.37 13.65
N PHE A 198 -18.11 -3.04 13.79
CA PHE A 198 -16.88 -2.22 13.77
C PHE A 198 -16.25 -1.99 15.15
N SER A 199 -17.05 -1.88 16.21
CA SER A 199 -16.54 -1.44 17.52
C SER A 199 -15.72 -2.50 18.26
N ASN A 200 -15.96 -3.79 18.02
CA ASN A 200 -15.32 -4.87 18.77
C ASN A 200 -13.94 -5.27 18.21
N PHE A 201 -13.72 -5.13 16.90
CA PHE A 201 -12.50 -5.64 16.26
C PHE A 201 -11.33 -4.64 16.26
N THR A 202 -11.59 -3.33 16.27
CA THR A 202 -10.52 -2.32 16.15
C THR A 202 -9.86 -1.97 17.47
N LYS A 203 -10.55 -2.11 18.61
CA LYS A 203 -9.94 -1.88 19.94
C LYS A 203 -8.90 -2.95 20.30
N LYS A 204 -9.01 -4.13 19.69
CA LYS A 204 -8.15 -5.30 19.92
C LYS A 204 -7.39 -5.71 18.66
N ASN A 205 -7.06 -4.77 17.78
CA ASN A 205 -6.26 -5.04 16.60
C ASN A 205 -5.42 -3.81 16.23
N GLY A 206 -4.14 -4.00 15.92
CA GLY A 206 -3.22 -2.91 15.61
C GLY A 206 -3.15 -2.51 14.13
N SER A 207 -3.93 -3.14 13.25
CA SER A 207 -4.08 -2.76 11.84
C SER A 207 -4.99 -1.55 11.66
N MET A 208 -4.94 -0.94 10.47
CA MET A 208 -5.81 0.17 10.13
C MET A 208 -7.27 -0.30 9.98
N ILE A 209 -8.22 0.64 10.09
CA ILE A 209 -9.65 0.31 10.04
C ILE A 209 -10.10 -0.21 8.66
N ASP A 210 -9.51 0.26 7.57
CA ASP A 210 -9.79 -0.21 6.21
C ASP A 210 -9.28 -1.65 6.02
N GLU A 211 -8.08 -1.97 6.50
CA GLU A 211 -7.53 -3.34 6.54
C GLU A 211 -8.41 -4.28 7.35
N THR A 212 -8.73 -3.88 8.58
CA THR A 212 -9.53 -4.67 9.52
C THR A 212 -10.91 -4.98 8.95
N SER A 213 -11.57 -3.95 8.39
CA SER A 213 -12.91 -4.08 7.82
C SER A 213 -12.95 -4.96 6.59
N LEU A 214 -11.97 -4.84 5.67
CA LEU A 214 -11.90 -5.70 4.51
C LEU A 214 -11.56 -7.15 4.91
N ALA A 215 -10.63 -7.35 5.84
CA ALA A 215 -10.27 -8.68 6.33
C ALA A 215 -11.47 -9.39 6.96
N TYR A 216 -12.23 -8.67 7.79
CA TYR A 216 -13.48 -9.15 8.38
C TYR A 216 -14.51 -9.51 7.30
N PHE A 217 -14.80 -8.58 6.39
CA PHE A 217 -15.76 -8.81 5.31
C PHE A 217 -15.39 -10.04 4.48
N MET A 218 -14.16 -10.08 3.98
CA MET A 218 -13.72 -11.11 3.04
C MET A 218 -13.64 -12.50 3.66
N SER A 219 -13.46 -12.60 4.97
CA SER A 219 -13.03 -13.87 5.59
C SER A 219 -13.93 -14.36 6.71
N ILE A 220 -14.71 -13.51 7.36
CA ILE A 220 -15.42 -13.86 8.61
C ILE A 220 -16.91 -13.49 8.56
N TYR A 221 -17.25 -12.36 7.94
CA TYR A 221 -18.63 -11.90 7.89
C TYR A 221 -19.54 -12.98 7.29
N GLU A 222 -20.63 -13.32 7.98
CA GLU A 222 -21.48 -14.46 7.63
C GLU A 222 -22.09 -14.33 6.24
N TYR A 223 -22.47 -13.10 5.86
CA TYR A 223 -22.97 -12.76 4.52
C TYR A 223 -21.86 -12.40 3.53
N GLY A 224 -20.60 -12.45 3.96
CA GLY A 224 -19.40 -12.27 3.15
C GLY A 224 -18.95 -13.57 2.49
N PRO A 225 -17.84 -13.54 1.72
CA PRO A 225 -17.41 -14.70 0.95
C PRO A 225 -16.56 -15.73 1.72
N GLN A 226 -16.20 -15.46 2.98
CA GLN A 226 -15.52 -16.40 3.89
C GLN A 226 -14.24 -17.03 3.30
N LEU A 227 -13.45 -16.22 2.62
CA LEU A 227 -12.28 -16.64 1.84
C LEU A 227 -11.03 -16.83 2.70
N SER A 228 -10.15 -17.71 2.21
CA SER A 228 -8.77 -17.81 2.67
C SER A 228 -7.83 -17.00 1.77
N TRP A 229 -6.74 -16.50 2.35
CA TRP A 229 -5.78 -15.66 1.66
C TRP A 229 -4.48 -16.40 1.39
N TYR A 230 -3.84 -16.07 0.27
CA TYR A 230 -2.43 -16.39 0.08
C TYR A 230 -1.57 -15.33 0.78
N ASN A 231 -0.64 -15.77 1.62
CA ASN A 231 0.29 -14.89 2.31
C ASN A 231 1.44 -14.54 1.37
N LEU A 232 1.46 -13.29 0.88
CA LEU A 232 2.56 -12.81 0.06
C LEU A 232 3.85 -12.74 0.90
N PRO A 233 5.01 -13.04 0.30
CA PRO A 233 6.28 -12.81 0.97
C PRO A 233 6.44 -11.35 1.36
N GLN A 234 7.17 -11.08 2.45
CA GLN A 234 7.50 -9.72 2.89
C GLN A 234 8.22 -8.88 1.82
N CYS A 235 8.74 -9.51 0.76
CA CYS A 235 9.34 -8.84 -0.38
C CYS A 235 8.33 -7.95 -1.14
N TYR A 236 7.03 -8.21 -1.01
CA TYR A 236 5.93 -7.38 -1.50
C TYR A 236 5.52 -6.29 -0.50
N GLN A 237 6.26 -6.15 0.60
CA GLN A 237 6.01 -5.19 1.66
C GLN A 237 7.31 -4.88 2.41
N PHE A 238 8.30 -4.39 1.67
CA PHE A 238 9.60 -4.07 2.23
C PHE A 238 9.58 -2.67 2.84
N ILE A 239 9.88 -2.58 4.14
CA ILE A 239 10.01 -1.30 4.85
C ILE A 239 11.51 -1.04 5.10
N PRO A 240 12.13 -0.02 4.48
CA PRO A 240 13.58 0.13 4.44
C PRO A 240 14.30 0.19 5.80
N TRP A 241 13.75 0.93 6.76
CA TRP A 241 14.32 1.08 8.12
C TRP A 241 13.82 0.02 9.11
N HIS A 242 13.25 -1.09 8.61
CA HIS A 242 12.85 -2.22 9.45
C HIS A 242 13.48 -3.53 8.98
N ARG A 243 13.55 -4.52 9.89
CA ARG A 243 13.96 -5.88 9.56
C ARG A 243 13.01 -6.52 8.54
N ASN A 244 13.56 -7.14 7.50
CA ASN A 244 12.84 -7.87 6.46
C ASN A 244 13.40 -9.29 6.21
N GLU A 245 12.59 -10.32 6.47
CA GLU A 245 12.96 -11.74 6.33
C GLU A 245 13.37 -12.16 4.92
N CYS A 246 12.99 -11.36 3.91
CA CYS A 246 13.35 -11.64 2.53
C CYS A 246 14.85 -11.48 2.25
N CYS A 247 15.52 -10.63 3.03
CA CYS A 247 16.85 -10.15 2.71
C CYS A 247 17.79 -10.13 3.91
N ASP A 248 17.26 -10.21 5.15
CA ASP A 248 18.07 -10.26 6.35
C ASP A 248 18.43 -11.69 6.73
N ASP A 249 19.71 -11.91 7.04
CA ASP A 249 20.14 -13.11 7.74
C ASP A 249 19.46 -13.16 9.12
N LYS A 250 18.86 -14.30 9.43
CA LYS A 250 18.12 -14.50 10.68
C LYS A 250 19.05 -14.58 11.89
N SER A 251 20.32 -14.93 11.68
CA SER A 251 21.35 -15.05 12.70
C SER A 251 21.93 -13.69 13.14
N ILE A 252 21.77 -12.63 12.33
CA ILE A 252 22.38 -11.32 12.58
C ILE A 252 21.43 -10.42 13.38
N TYR A 253 21.96 -9.75 14.41
CA TYR A 253 21.23 -8.72 15.17
C TYR A 253 20.97 -7.50 14.30
N TYR A 254 19.72 -7.03 14.25
CA TYR A 254 19.32 -5.93 13.39
C TYR A 254 19.96 -4.61 13.84
N GLN A 255 20.94 -4.11 13.09
CA GLN A 255 21.48 -2.76 13.23
C GLN A 255 20.73 -1.84 12.24
N ARG A 256 20.27 -0.68 12.73
CA ARG A 256 19.36 0.26 12.03
C ARG A 256 19.85 0.82 10.69
N GLN A 257 21.01 0.42 10.17
CA GLN A 257 21.64 1.08 9.02
C GLN A 257 22.50 0.10 8.21
N LYS A 258 21.93 -0.58 7.19
CA LYS A 258 22.64 -1.02 5.97
C LYS A 258 21.62 -1.26 4.84
N THR A 259 21.17 -0.21 4.17
CA THR A 259 20.27 -0.33 3.01
C THR A 259 21.04 -0.67 1.75
N LYS A 260 21.46 -1.93 1.62
CA LYS A 260 21.68 -2.54 0.30
C LYS A 260 20.37 -3.19 -0.11
N ILE A 261 19.71 -2.66 -1.14
CA ILE A 261 18.48 -3.28 -1.63
C ILE A 261 18.80 -4.63 -2.26
N CYS A 262 18.27 -5.65 -1.61
CA CYS A 262 18.43 -7.02 -2.03
C CYS A 262 17.53 -7.31 -3.25
N PRO A 263 18.02 -8.00 -4.30
CA PRO A 263 17.27 -8.24 -5.55
C PRO A 263 15.93 -8.99 -5.38
N LYS A 264 15.71 -9.59 -4.21
CA LYS A 264 14.46 -10.29 -3.88
C LYS A 264 13.32 -9.31 -3.60
N ILE A 265 13.61 -8.08 -3.16
CA ILE A 265 12.63 -7.02 -2.90
C ILE A 265 11.84 -6.77 -4.19
N SER A 266 10.52 -6.66 -4.04
CA SER A 266 9.57 -6.51 -5.14
C SER A 266 8.79 -5.21 -5.00
N VAL A 267 8.38 -4.86 -3.77
CA VAL A 267 7.69 -3.61 -3.43
C VAL A 267 8.31 -3.01 -2.18
N ILE A 268 8.80 -1.78 -2.30
CA ILE A 268 9.24 -0.92 -1.19
C ILE A 268 8.02 -0.10 -0.73
N HIS A 269 7.85 0.08 0.57
CA HIS A 269 6.76 0.86 1.16
C HIS A 269 7.31 1.89 2.15
N TYR A 270 7.06 3.17 1.85
CA TYR A 270 7.51 4.31 2.61
C TYR A 270 6.49 4.69 3.70
N VAL A 271 6.51 3.95 4.82
CA VAL A 271 5.62 4.22 5.97
C VAL A 271 6.13 5.38 6.82
N GLY A 272 5.50 6.54 6.76
CA GLY A 272 6.00 7.70 7.51
C GLY A 272 4.94 8.72 7.88
N GLN A 273 5.34 9.68 8.69
CA GLN A 273 4.59 10.93 8.84
C GLN A 273 4.82 11.81 7.62
N ASP A 274 6.08 11.92 7.20
CA ASP A 274 6.49 12.63 6.00
C ASP A 274 6.67 11.65 4.85
N MET A 275 6.00 11.94 3.74
CA MET A 275 6.08 11.14 2.52
C MET A 275 7.27 11.58 1.66
N PRO A 276 7.81 10.73 0.77
CA PRO A 276 8.97 11.10 -0.05
C PRO A 276 8.82 12.41 -0.85
N TRP A 277 7.62 12.74 -1.33
CA TRP A 277 7.33 13.99 -2.05
C TRP A 277 7.18 15.23 -1.15
N GLU A 278 7.30 15.05 0.17
CA GLU A 278 7.24 16.11 1.19
C GLU A 278 8.62 16.40 1.78
N LEU A 279 9.66 15.65 1.37
CA LEU A 279 11.04 15.81 1.83
C LEU A 279 11.77 16.86 1.00
N ASP A 280 12.60 17.67 1.65
CA ASP A 280 13.58 18.51 0.98
C ASP A 280 14.86 17.70 0.80
N PHE A 281 15.09 17.19 -0.43
CA PHE A 281 16.26 16.37 -0.75
C PHE A 281 17.61 17.08 -0.56
N ASN A 282 17.63 18.40 -0.39
CA ASN A 282 18.86 19.14 -0.08
C ASN A 282 19.25 19.07 1.39
N SER A 283 18.34 18.68 2.30
CA SER A 283 18.62 18.49 3.72
C SER A 283 19.63 17.36 3.97
N ASP A 284 20.42 17.50 5.05
CA ASP A 284 21.33 16.47 5.54
C ASP A 284 20.63 15.38 6.37
N ASP A 285 19.40 15.64 6.83
CA ASP A 285 18.62 14.73 7.69
C ASP A 285 17.64 13.85 6.90
N ILE A 286 18.15 13.20 5.84
CA ILE A 286 17.32 12.37 4.96
C ILE A 286 17.79 10.94 4.97
N TYR A 287 16.84 10.03 5.21
CA TYR A 287 17.09 8.61 5.10
C TYR A 287 17.53 8.22 3.69
N LEU A 288 18.65 7.50 3.58
CA LEU A 288 19.25 7.15 2.28
C LEU A 288 18.30 6.37 1.36
N ASP A 289 17.36 5.60 1.90
CA ASP A 289 16.38 4.84 1.10
C ASP A 289 15.34 5.71 0.37
N THR A 290 15.11 6.95 0.81
CA THR A 290 14.18 7.86 0.10
C THR A 290 14.76 8.34 -1.22
N HIS A 291 16.09 8.26 -1.39
CA HIS A 291 16.71 8.63 -2.64
C HIS A 291 16.41 7.63 -3.77
N ILE A 292 15.91 6.44 -3.46
CA ILE A 292 15.39 5.51 -4.46
C ILE A 292 14.12 6.09 -5.07
N TRP A 293 13.21 6.59 -4.23
CA TRP A 293 12.04 7.32 -4.70
C TRP A 293 12.45 8.55 -5.52
N LEU A 294 13.45 9.31 -5.07
CA LEU A 294 14.01 10.45 -5.82
C LEU A 294 14.49 10.04 -7.20
N SER A 295 15.27 8.95 -7.31
CA SER A 295 15.78 8.44 -8.57
C SER A 295 14.65 8.03 -9.53
N ILE A 296 13.63 7.32 -9.04
CA ILE A 296 12.44 6.99 -9.85
C ILE A 296 11.71 8.27 -10.28
N CYS A 297 11.58 9.26 -9.40
CA CYS A 297 10.91 10.53 -9.69
C CYS A 297 11.65 11.30 -10.78
N GLN A 298 12.97 11.43 -10.69
CA GLN A 298 13.80 12.08 -11.71
C GLN A 298 13.66 11.38 -13.07
N GLU A 299 13.76 10.05 -13.09
CA GLU A 299 13.59 9.29 -14.33
C GLU A 299 12.18 9.45 -14.91
N MET A 300 11.14 9.38 -14.08
CA MET A 300 9.76 9.62 -14.49
C MET A 300 9.60 10.99 -15.15
N LEU A 301 10.17 12.05 -14.57
CA LEU A 301 10.09 13.40 -15.12
C LEU A 301 10.85 13.54 -16.44
N GLN A 302 11.94 12.79 -16.64
CA GLN A 302 12.68 12.75 -17.90
C GLN A 302 11.95 11.96 -19.00
N GLN A 303 11.31 10.84 -18.64
CA GLN A 303 10.72 9.90 -19.59
C GLN A 303 9.23 10.16 -19.88
N THR A 304 8.63 11.14 -19.21
CA THR A 304 7.20 11.45 -19.35
C THR A 304 6.97 12.96 -19.53
N LYS A 305 5.73 13.33 -19.88
CA LYS A 305 5.33 14.74 -20.00
C LYS A 305 4.78 15.32 -18.69
N VAL A 306 4.97 14.64 -17.57
CA VAL A 306 4.48 15.08 -16.26
C VAL A 306 5.14 16.42 -15.89
N ASN A 307 4.33 17.38 -15.48
CA ASN A 307 4.83 18.70 -15.09
C ASN A 307 4.97 18.76 -13.57
N ILE A 308 6.21 18.85 -13.10
CA ILE A 308 6.52 18.91 -11.66
C ILE A 308 5.79 20.06 -10.93
N LYS A 309 5.56 21.19 -11.59
CA LYS A 309 4.85 22.35 -11.02
C LYS A 309 3.35 22.13 -10.85
N LYS A 310 2.80 21.06 -11.44
CA LYS A 310 1.37 20.71 -11.42
C LYS A 310 1.05 19.52 -10.53
N ILE A 311 2.05 18.95 -9.87
CA ILE A 311 1.91 17.80 -8.97
C ILE A 311 2.44 18.24 -7.61
N ASN A 312 1.70 17.98 -6.54
CA ASN A 312 1.87 18.57 -5.21
C ASN A 312 3.16 18.12 -4.46
N ILE A 313 4.34 18.35 -5.05
CA ILE A 313 5.66 18.15 -4.46
C ILE A 313 6.02 19.39 -3.65
N LYS A 314 6.37 19.20 -2.38
CA LYS A 314 6.61 20.30 -1.44
C LYS A 314 7.88 21.09 -1.76
N TYR A 315 8.94 20.41 -2.19
CA TYR A 315 10.24 21.01 -2.50
C TYR A 315 10.70 20.63 -3.91
N PRO A 316 10.07 21.17 -4.97
CA PRO A 316 10.31 20.74 -6.35
C PRO A 316 11.76 20.96 -6.81
N GLU A 317 12.42 22.02 -6.33
CA GLU A 317 13.82 22.31 -6.66
C GLU A 317 14.77 21.23 -6.12
N SER A 318 14.45 20.64 -4.96
CA SER A 318 15.25 19.56 -4.37
C SER A 318 15.22 18.26 -5.19
N ILE A 319 14.19 18.08 -6.04
CA ILE A 319 14.06 16.88 -6.88
C ILE A 319 15.19 16.78 -7.90
N PHE A 320 15.83 17.89 -8.28
CA PHE A 320 16.92 17.89 -9.25
C PHE A 320 18.31 17.75 -8.61
N LYS A 321 18.38 17.45 -7.30
CA LYS A 321 19.64 17.14 -6.62
C LYS A 321 20.37 16.00 -7.33
N LYS A 322 21.66 16.19 -7.61
CA LYS A 322 22.49 15.18 -8.25
C LYS A 322 22.67 13.98 -7.31
N ILE A 323 22.23 12.81 -7.75
CA ILE A 323 22.45 11.56 -7.05
C ILE A 323 23.82 11.01 -7.46
N ASN A 324 24.63 10.52 -6.52
CA ASN A 324 25.89 9.85 -6.85
C ASN A 324 25.62 8.43 -7.40
N PRO A 325 25.86 8.17 -8.70
CA PRO A 325 25.58 6.87 -9.32
C PRO A 325 26.49 5.74 -8.79
N ASN A 326 27.64 6.08 -8.21
CA ASN A 326 28.58 5.12 -7.63
C ASN A 326 28.24 4.77 -6.17
N ASN A 327 27.17 5.33 -5.60
CA ASN A 327 26.77 4.99 -4.24
C ASN A 327 26.31 3.53 -4.20
N ILE A 328 27.07 2.68 -3.48
CA ILE A 328 26.85 1.23 -3.46
C ILE A 328 25.47 0.84 -2.88
N ASN A 329 24.83 1.75 -2.14
CA ASN A 329 23.49 1.59 -1.58
C ASN A 329 22.38 1.86 -2.61
N PHE A 330 22.71 2.39 -3.79
CA PHE A 330 21.79 2.84 -4.84
C PHE A 330 21.71 1.90 -6.06
N LYS A 331 22.41 0.76 -6.03
CA LYS A 331 22.33 -0.26 -7.09
C LYS A 331 20.99 -1.00 -7.04
N VAL A 332 19.89 -0.28 -7.26
CA VAL A 332 18.51 -0.82 -7.32
C VAL A 332 18.17 -1.26 -8.75
N PHE A 333 18.82 -0.66 -9.75
CA PHE A 333 18.57 -0.94 -11.16
C PHE A 333 19.90 -1.27 -11.84
N THR A 334 20.17 -2.57 -11.95
CA THR A 334 21.09 -3.12 -12.97
C THR A 334 20.24 -3.79 -14.03
#